data_AF-A0A0C3P8T7-F1
#
_entry.id   AF-A0A0C3P8T7-F1
#
_cell.length_a   1.000
_cell.length_b   1.000
_cell.length_c   1.000
_cell.angle_alpha   90.00
_cell.angle_beta   90.00
_cell.angle_gamma   90.00
#
_symmetry.space_group_name_H-M   'P 1'
#
loop_
_entity.id
_entity.type
_entity.pdbx_description
1 polymer ?
#
loop_
_entity_poly.entity_id
_entity_poly.type
_entity_poly.pdbx_seq_one_letter_code
_entity_poly.pdbx_strand_id
1 'polypeptide(L)'
;MVNLDGAKDGRDYAQRTARAAAEEAATAPPQMALIAKQAQVVAEERLRKGVQPVVVPSSTELTAAKKRVQYKEGLLHFAVAGVSGSGKSSLINAFRGVRNGDTGAAPTGVIETTSQIDRYPDPNPRLPFVWYDVPGAGTLNQPDWSYFNSQGLFVFDCIIVLFDNRLTLTDISILTNCRRFQIPAYIVRSKADVHIRNVMTDMGYDSENDGGTRHGEAYNAAREHYIAETRATVQKNLKEAGLPDQRVYVVSHKTMISTVKNRVLSPKTIHELELMRDLLEEACARRCIPRSDATQANGGQSIWS
;
A
#
# COMPACT_ATOMS: atom_id res chain seq x y z
N MET A 1 -31.83 3.90 -14.60
CA MET A 1 -31.28 2.87 -15.50
C MET A 1 -29.96 2.41 -14.91
N VAL A 2 -29.90 1.17 -14.38
CA VAL A 2 -28.71 0.64 -13.71
C VAL A 2 -27.88 -0.08 -14.78
N ASN A 3 -26.64 0.36 -15.00
CA ASN A 3 -25.74 -0.13 -16.04
C ASN A 3 -25.44 -1.63 -15.86
N LEU A 4 -25.87 -2.44 -16.82
CA LEU A 4 -25.72 -3.89 -16.89
C LEU A 4 -24.38 -4.35 -17.48
N ASP A 5 -23.49 -3.41 -17.86
CA ASP A 5 -22.28 -3.71 -18.64
C ASP A 5 -21.08 -4.12 -17.78
N GLY A 6 -20.91 -3.57 -16.57
CA GLY A 6 -19.77 -3.92 -15.70
C GLY A 6 -19.76 -5.37 -15.18
N ALA A 7 -20.93 -6.02 -15.14
CA ALA A 7 -21.07 -7.41 -14.71
C ALA A 7 -20.66 -8.43 -15.79
N LYS A 8 -20.62 -8.01 -17.07
CA LYS A 8 -20.16 -8.85 -18.19
C LYS A 8 -18.64 -8.86 -18.29
N ASP A 9 -17.99 -7.72 -18.11
CA ASP A 9 -16.54 -7.57 -18.24
C ASP A 9 -15.76 -8.29 -17.13
N GLY A 10 -16.30 -8.31 -15.90
CA GLY A 10 -15.69 -9.05 -14.78
C GLY A 10 -15.72 -10.58 -14.95
N ARG A 11 -16.77 -11.12 -15.61
CA ARG A 11 -16.83 -12.54 -15.98
C ARG A 11 -15.83 -12.86 -17.10
N ASP A 12 -15.68 -11.94 -18.04
CA ASP A 12 -14.79 -12.10 -19.18
C ASP A 12 -13.31 -12.06 -18.76
N TYR A 13 -12.94 -11.20 -17.81
CA TYR A 13 -11.60 -11.20 -17.20
C TYR A 13 -11.32 -12.48 -16.41
N ALA A 14 -12.26 -12.91 -15.55
CA ALA A 14 -12.13 -14.16 -14.79
C ALA A 14 -12.01 -15.39 -15.71
N GLN A 15 -12.77 -15.44 -16.80
CA GLN A 15 -12.67 -16.49 -17.82
C GLN A 15 -11.35 -16.44 -18.57
N ARG A 16 -10.82 -15.26 -18.94
CA ARG A 16 -9.53 -15.14 -19.62
C ARG A 16 -8.36 -15.55 -18.72
N THR A 17 -8.36 -15.14 -17.44
CA THR A 17 -7.34 -15.58 -16.48
C THR A 17 -7.45 -17.07 -16.17
N ALA A 18 -8.66 -17.62 -16.05
CA ALA A 18 -8.85 -19.05 -15.84
C ALA A 18 -8.41 -19.87 -17.06
N ARG A 19 -8.64 -19.35 -18.28
CA ARG A 19 -8.24 -20.00 -19.54
C ARG A 19 -6.74 -19.94 -19.77
N ALA A 20 -6.09 -18.81 -19.48
CA ALA A 20 -4.64 -18.67 -19.52
C ALA A 20 -3.95 -19.56 -18.48
N ALA A 21 -4.46 -19.60 -17.24
CA ALA A 21 -3.96 -20.49 -16.20
C ALA A 21 -4.19 -21.98 -16.54
N ALA A 22 -5.28 -22.32 -17.24
CA ALA A 22 -5.56 -23.68 -17.70
C ALA A 22 -4.65 -24.10 -18.87
N GLU A 23 -4.33 -23.19 -19.80
CA GLU A 23 -3.37 -23.43 -20.89
C GLU A 23 -1.94 -23.56 -20.36
N GLU A 24 -1.53 -22.74 -19.39
CA GLU A 24 -0.23 -22.85 -18.72
C GLU A 24 -0.12 -24.18 -17.93
N ALA A 25 -1.20 -24.60 -17.26
CA ALA A 25 -1.29 -25.90 -16.59
C ALA A 25 -1.31 -27.11 -17.55
N ALA A 26 -1.73 -26.93 -18.81
CA ALA A 26 -1.70 -28.00 -19.83
C ALA A 26 -0.29 -28.27 -20.38
N THR A 27 0.62 -27.27 -20.28
CA THR A 27 2.04 -27.42 -20.64
C THR A 27 2.93 -27.86 -19.48
N ALA A 28 2.37 -27.96 -18.28
CA ALA A 28 3.09 -28.32 -17.07
C ALA A 28 3.24 -29.85 -16.92
N PRO A 29 4.28 -30.34 -16.21
CA PRO A 29 4.42 -31.76 -15.88
C PRO A 29 3.15 -32.33 -15.24
N PRO A 30 2.78 -33.61 -15.45
CA PRO A 30 1.51 -34.19 -15.01
C PRO A 30 1.21 -33.99 -13.51
N GLN A 31 2.24 -33.97 -12.66
CA GLN A 31 2.13 -33.69 -11.23
C GLN A 31 1.72 -32.24 -10.94
N MET A 32 2.24 -31.26 -11.67
CA MET A 32 1.89 -29.85 -11.51
C MET A 32 0.49 -29.55 -12.08
N ALA A 33 0.11 -30.20 -13.18
CA ALA A 33 -1.25 -30.10 -13.73
C ALA A 33 -2.31 -30.67 -12.78
N LEU A 34 -1.99 -31.74 -12.05
CA LEU A 34 -2.86 -32.32 -11.03
C LEU A 34 -3.01 -31.40 -9.82
N ILE A 35 -1.92 -30.82 -9.34
CA ILE A 35 -1.93 -29.83 -8.25
C ILE A 35 -2.73 -28.58 -8.66
N ALA A 36 -2.55 -28.10 -9.90
CA ALA A 36 -3.30 -26.97 -10.45
C ALA A 36 -4.81 -27.27 -10.56
N LYS A 37 -5.20 -28.46 -11.04
CA LYS A 37 -6.61 -28.89 -11.08
C LYS A 37 -7.21 -29.02 -9.68
N GLN A 38 -6.48 -29.60 -8.72
CA GLN A 38 -6.94 -29.69 -7.33
C GLN A 38 -7.09 -28.30 -6.71
N ALA A 39 -6.16 -27.38 -6.98
CA ALA A 39 -6.26 -25.99 -6.56
C ALA A 39 -7.45 -25.27 -7.19
N GLN A 40 -7.77 -25.54 -8.47
CA GLN A 40 -8.95 -24.99 -9.15
C GLN A 40 -10.26 -25.49 -8.52
N VAL A 41 -10.40 -26.79 -8.27
CA VAL A 41 -11.62 -27.35 -7.62
C VAL A 41 -11.81 -26.79 -6.22
N VAL A 42 -10.72 -26.67 -5.44
CA VAL A 42 -10.75 -26.06 -4.11
C VAL A 42 -11.08 -24.56 -4.19
N ALA A 43 -10.59 -23.85 -5.21
CA ALA A 43 -10.90 -22.44 -5.45
C ALA A 43 -12.36 -22.24 -5.86
N GLU A 44 -12.92 -23.09 -6.72
CA GLU A 44 -14.33 -23.08 -7.13
C GLU A 44 -15.27 -23.39 -5.96
N GLU A 45 -14.92 -24.36 -5.12
CA GLU A 45 -15.72 -24.70 -3.94
C GLU A 45 -15.66 -23.60 -2.87
N ARG A 46 -14.52 -22.92 -2.73
CA ARG A 46 -14.37 -21.73 -1.88
C ARG A 46 -15.19 -20.55 -2.43
N LEU A 47 -15.18 -20.34 -3.74
CA LEU A 47 -15.99 -19.32 -4.41
C LEU A 47 -17.49 -19.59 -4.21
N ARG A 48 -17.92 -20.86 -4.31
CA ARG A 48 -19.30 -21.30 -4.01
C ARG A 48 -19.69 -21.06 -2.54
N LYS A 49 -18.71 -21.09 -1.63
CA LYS A 49 -18.88 -20.76 -0.20
C LYS A 49 -18.66 -19.27 0.11
N GLY A 50 -18.50 -18.41 -0.89
CA GLY A 50 -18.29 -16.96 -0.72
C GLY A 50 -16.89 -16.58 -0.22
N VAL A 51 -15.97 -17.54 -0.14
CA VAL A 51 -14.57 -17.32 0.28
C VAL A 51 -13.76 -16.98 -0.96
N GLN A 52 -13.28 -15.75 -1.03
CA GLN A 52 -12.49 -15.25 -2.16
C GLN A 52 -11.23 -16.11 -2.37
N PRO A 53 -10.98 -16.63 -3.59
CA PRO A 53 -9.85 -17.51 -3.84
C PRO A 53 -8.52 -16.76 -3.65
N VAL A 54 -7.63 -17.36 -2.87
CA VAL A 54 -6.27 -16.86 -2.66
C VAL A 54 -5.47 -17.21 -3.91
N VAL A 55 -5.33 -16.27 -4.82
CA VAL A 55 -4.46 -16.42 -6.01
C VAL A 55 -3.05 -16.05 -5.58
N VAL A 56 -2.22 -17.07 -5.34
CA VAL A 56 -0.78 -16.90 -5.16
C VAL A 56 -0.17 -16.69 -6.56
N PRO A 57 0.58 -15.61 -6.81
CA PRO A 57 1.15 -15.34 -8.12
C PRO A 57 2.12 -16.44 -8.55
N SER A 58 2.11 -16.80 -9.82
CA SER A 58 3.07 -17.75 -10.39
C SER A 58 4.48 -17.12 -10.48
N SER A 59 5.50 -17.95 -10.66
CA SER A 59 6.89 -17.48 -10.87
C SER A 59 7.04 -16.60 -12.13
N THR A 60 6.25 -16.89 -13.17
CA THR A 60 6.20 -16.12 -14.42
C THR A 60 5.59 -14.74 -14.18
N GLU A 61 4.48 -14.66 -13.43
CA GLU A 61 3.85 -13.40 -13.01
C GLU A 61 4.75 -12.56 -12.11
N LEU A 62 5.49 -13.19 -11.18
CA LEU A 62 6.46 -12.51 -10.32
C LEU A 62 7.55 -11.81 -11.14
N THR A 63 8.09 -12.51 -12.13
CA THR A 63 9.14 -11.99 -13.01
C THR A 63 8.62 -10.85 -13.87
N ALA A 64 7.41 -10.99 -14.43
CA ALA A 64 6.75 -9.95 -15.22
C ALA A 64 6.46 -8.70 -14.37
N ALA A 65 5.97 -8.88 -13.14
CA ALA A 65 5.69 -7.79 -12.22
C ALA A 65 6.97 -7.04 -11.83
N LYS A 66 8.05 -7.76 -11.47
CA LYS A 66 9.37 -7.17 -11.20
C LYS A 66 9.89 -6.35 -12.39
N LYS A 67 9.74 -6.87 -13.62
CA LYS A 67 10.16 -6.17 -14.84
C LYS A 67 9.36 -4.89 -15.06
N ARG A 68 8.03 -4.93 -14.88
CA ARG A 68 7.14 -3.75 -15.03
C ARG A 68 7.52 -2.61 -14.09
N VAL A 69 7.80 -2.91 -12.83
CA VAL A 69 8.19 -1.89 -11.82
C VAL A 69 9.70 -1.60 -11.80
N GLN A 70 10.44 -2.15 -12.76
CA GLN A 70 11.90 -2.01 -12.86
C GLN A 70 12.62 -2.35 -11.54
N TYR A 71 12.18 -3.41 -10.88
CA TYR A 71 12.73 -3.89 -9.61
C TYR A 71 14.24 -4.14 -9.75
N LYS A 72 15.03 -3.77 -8.73
CA LYS A 72 16.48 -3.98 -8.71
C LYS A 72 16.88 -4.57 -7.38
N GLU A 73 17.46 -5.77 -7.41
CA GLU A 73 17.98 -6.41 -6.20
C GLU A 73 18.99 -5.50 -5.49
N GLY A 74 19.00 -5.55 -4.15
CA GLY A 74 19.83 -4.70 -3.30
C GLY A 74 19.22 -3.33 -2.95
N LEU A 75 18.14 -2.92 -3.61
CA LEU A 75 17.32 -1.78 -3.19
C LEU A 75 16.12 -2.25 -2.35
N LEU A 76 15.54 -1.32 -1.59
CA LEU A 76 14.29 -1.53 -0.86
C LEU A 76 13.17 -0.77 -1.55
N HIS A 77 12.10 -1.50 -1.84
CA HIS A 77 11.01 -1.06 -2.68
C HIS A 77 9.75 -0.80 -1.85
N PHE A 78 9.37 0.47 -1.72
CA PHE A 78 8.20 0.93 -0.97
C PHE A 78 7.08 1.35 -1.92
N ALA A 79 5.92 0.71 -1.83
CA ALA A 79 4.73 1.12 -2.58
C ALA A 79 3.80 1.98 -1.73
N VAL A 80 3.30 3.08 -2.29
CA VAL A 80 2.25 3.90 -1.69
C VAL A 80 0.97 3.64 -2.48
N ALA A 81 0.01 2.97 -1.84
CA ALA A 81 -1.28 2.62 -2.41
C ALA A 81 -2.42 3.30 -1.67
N GLY A 82 -3.52 3.57 -2.36
CA GLY A 82 -4.68 4.22 -1.78
C GLY A 82 -5.51 4.94 -2.82
N VAL A 83 -6.68 5.43 -2.42
CA VAL A 83 -7.62 6.09 -3.34
C VAL A 83 -7.03 7.30 -4.06
N SER A 84 -7.61 7.63 -5.21
CA SER A 84 -7.30 8.85 -5.95
C SER A 84 -7.43 10.09 -5.05
N GLY A 85 -6.53 11.07 -5.21
CA GLY A 85 -6.58 12.31 -4.44
C GLY A 85 -6.25 12.18 -2.95
N SER A 86 -5.88 10.99 -2.43
CA SER A 86 -5.46 10.82 -1.03
C SER A 86 -4.11 11.47 -0.71
N GLY A 87 -3.36 11.91 -1.73
CA GLY A 87 -2.07 12.59 -1.57
C GLY A 87 -0.85 11.67 -1.63
N LYS A 88 -0.95 10.52 -2.33
CA LYS A 88 0.15 9.56 -2.53
C LYS A 88 1.43 10.21 -3.04
N SER A 89 1.33 10.92 -4.18
CA SER A 89 2.47 11.59 -4.82
C SER A 89 3.10 12.66 -3.92
N SER A 90 2.27 13.43 -3.20
CA SER A 90 2.75 14.40 -2.19
C SER A 90 3.50 13.74 -1.04
N LEU A 91 3.05 12.56 -0.60
CA LEU A 91 3.71 11.80 0.45
C LEU A 91 5.04 11.21 -0.03
N ILE A 92 5.09 10.67 -1.26
CA ILE A 92 6.33 10.19 -1.89
C ILE A 92 7.37 11.31 -1.98
N ASN A 93 6.95 12.49 -2.44
CA ASN A 93 7.82 13.66 -2.46
C ASN A 93 8.31 14.02 -1.05
N ALA A 94 7.42 13.95 -0.06
CA ALA A 94 7.79 14.23 1.32
C ALA A 94 8.82 13.26 1.88
N PHE A 95 8.67 11.94 1.66
CA PHE A 95 9.65 10.94 2.05
C PHE A 95 11.02 11.16 1.39
N ARG A 96 11.02 11.53 0.11
CA ARG A 96 12.23 11.86 -0.66
C ARG A 96 12.84 13.20 -0.26
N GLY A 97 12.17 13.99 0.58
CA GLY A 97 12.58 15.35 0.89
C GLY A 97 12.63 16.21 -0.36
N VAL A 98 11.62 16.13 -1.23
CA VAL A 98 11.46 16.92 -2.46
C VAL A 98 10.15 17.72 -2.34
N ARG A 99 10.10 18.96 -2.83
CA ARG A 99 8.84 19.73 -2.87
C ARG A 99 8.08 19.37 -4.14
N ASN A 100 6.75 19.43 -4.09
CA ASN A 100 5.89 19.05 -5.22
C ASN A 100 6.16 19.81 -6.53
N GLY A 101 6.73 21.02 -6.46
CA GLY A 101 7.10 21.82 -7.64
C GLY A 101 8.56 21.66 -8.08
N ASP A 102 9.37 20.86 -7.38
CA ASP A 102 10.78 20.66 -7.72
C ASP A 102 10.90 19.73 -8.95
N THR A 103 11.95 19.89 -9.75
CA THR A 103 12.24 18.99 -10.87
C THR A 103 12.46 17.55 -10.38
N GLY A 104 11.79 16.58 -10.98
CA GLY A 104 11.87 15.16 -10.57
C GLY A 104 10.98 14.79 -9.38
N ALA A 105 10.11 15.71 -8.93
CA ALA A 105 9.01 15.40 -8.03
C ALA A 105 7.96 14.53 -8.73
N ALA A 106 7.32 13.65 -7.96
CA ALA A 106 6.12 12.96 -8.40
C ALA A 106 5.03 14.01 -8.69
N PRO A 107 4.38 13.96 -9.87
CA PRO A 107 3.41 14.97 -10.26
C PRO A 107 2.22 14.92 -9.31
N THR A 108 1.83 16.08 -8.78
CA THR A 108 0.71 16.19 -7.86
C THR A 108 -0.48 16.84 -8.54
N GLY A 109 -1.65 16.21 -8.48
CA GLY A 109 -2.88 16.72 -9.05
C GLY A 109 -4.10 15.95 -8.57
N VAL A 110 -5.29 16.53 -8.78
CA VAL A 110 -6.58 15.88 -8.44
C VAL A 110 -7.01 14.91 -9.55
N ILE A 111 -6.58 15.17 -10.79
CA ILE A 111 -6.86 14.32 -11.94
C ILE A 111 -5.79 13.24 -12.00
N GLU A 112 -6.16 12.03 -11.61
CA GLU A 112 -5.29 10.87 -11.71
C GLU A 112 -5.25 10.42 -13.18
N THR A 113 -4.13 10.70 -13.84
CA THR A 113 -3.87 10.34 -15.25
C THR A 113 -3.04 9.05 -15.37
N THR A 114 -2.63 8.48 -14.23
CA THR A 114 -1.64 7.41 -14.19
C THR A 114 -2.34 6.04 -14.17
N SER A 115 -2.28 5.29 -15.27
CA SER A 115 -2.72 3.89 -15.34
C SER A 115 -1.60 2.89 -15.00
N GLN A 116 -0.39 3.37 -14.70
CA GLN A 116 0.81 2.56 -14.45
C GLN A 116 1.47 2.99 -13.14
N ILE A 117 2.26 2.10 -12.55
CA ILE A 117 3.03 2.41 -11.34
C ILE A 117 4.25 3.24 -11.72
N ASP A 118 4.38 4.42 -11.11
CA ASP A 118 5.54 5.28 -11.32
C ASP A 118 6.62 5.02 -10.27
N ARG A 119 7.88 5.05 -10.70
CA ARG A 119 9.05 4.75 -9.86
C ARG A 119 9.85 6.01 -9.56
N TYR A 120 10.12 6.23 -8.28
CA TYR A 120 10.87 7.38 -7.77
C TYR A 120 12.01 6.93 -6.83
N PRO A 121 13.24 6.78 -7.34
CA PRO A 121 14.41 6.55 -6.49
C PRO A 121 14.62 7.70 -5.51
N ASP A 122 15.18 7.38 -4.34
CA ASP A 122 15.59 8.39 -3.38
C ASP A 122 16.70 9.29 -3.96
N PRO A 123 16.63 10.63 -3.80
CA PRO A 123 17.67 11.52 -4.28
C PRO A 123 18.99 11.37 -3.52
N ASN A 124 18.98 10.82 -2.30
CA ASN A 124 20.20 10.57 -1.55
C ASN A 124 20.79 9.20 -1.93
N PRO A 125 21.97 9.13 -2.58
CA PRO A 125 22.55 7.86 -3.03
C PRO A 125 22.95 6.92 -1.89
N ARG A 126 23.02 7.42 -0.65
CA ARG A 126 23.26 6.60 0.55
C ARG A 126 22.00 5.88 1.02
N LEU A 127 20.82 6.31 0.59
CA LEU A 127 19.54 5.69 0.89
C LEU A 127 19.15 4.78 -0.28
N PRO A 128 19.15 3.45 -0.09
CA PRO A 128 18.87 2.50 -1.14
C PRO A 128 17.35 2.27 -1.24
N PHE A 129 16.59 3.35 -1.21
CA PHE A 129 15.13 3.32 -1.20
C PHE A 129 14.59 3.70 -2.58
N VAL A 130 13.53 3.02 -2.96
CA VAL A 130 12.77 3.33 -4.17
C VAL A 130 11.30 3.41 -3.78
N TRP A 131 10.70 4.55 -4.08
CA TRP A 131 9.30 4.83 -3.78
C TRP A 131 8.46 4.62 -5.03
N TYR A 132 7.29 4.03 -4.88
CA TYR A 132 6.39 3.73 -5.98
C TYR A 132 5.03 4.36 -5.75
N ASP A 133 4.56 5.12 -6.73
CA ASP A 133 3.20 5.67 -6.74
C ASP A 133 2.27 4.66 -7.43
N VAL A 134 1.39 4.04 -6.66
CA VAL A 134 0.47 3.03 -7.18
C VAL A 134 -0.85 3.70 -7.59
N PRO A 135 -1.31 3.54 -8.85
CA PRO A 135 -2.57 4.10 -9.33
C PRO A 135 -3.75 3.85 -8.39
N GLY A 136 -4.52 4.88 -8.08
CA GLY A 136 -5.60 4.80 -7.10
C GLY A 136 -6.71 3.83 -7.49
N ALA A 137 -7.14 3.02 -6.53
CA ALA A 137 -8.01 1.87 -6.76
C ALA A 137 -9.45 2.18 -7.20
N GLY A 138 -9.85 3.44 -7.32
CA GLY A 138 -11.15 3.87 -7.83
C GLY A 138 -11.18 4.26 -9.31
N THR A 139 -10.04 4.20 -10.01
CA THR A 139 -9.92 4.58 -11.44
C THR A 139 -9.93 3.39 -12.40
N LEU A 140 -9.80 2.18 -11.87
CA LEU A 140 -9.78 0.94 -12.64
C LEU A 140 -11.13 0.25 -12.46
N ASN A 141 -11.78 -0.17 -13.55
CA ASN A 141 -12.98 -1.02 -13.54
C ASN A 141 -12.65 -2.46 -13.08
N GLN A 142 -11.92 -2.60 -11.98
CA GLN A 142 -11.45 -3.88 -11.44
C GLN A 142 -12.07 -4.13 -10.06
N PRO A 143 -12.45 -5.37 -9.75
CA PRO A 143 -12.89 -5.72 -8.41
C PRO A 143 -11.78 -5.46 -7.38
N ASP A 144 -12.11 -4.85 -6.24
CA ASP A 144 -11.22 -4.51 -5.12
C ASP A 144 -10.31 -5.65 -4.65
N TRP A 145 -10.77 -6.90 -4.79
CA TRP A 145 -10.02 -8.10 -4.40
C TRP A 145 -8.89 -8.45 -5.39
N SER A 146 -9.00 -8.02 -6.65
CA SER A 146 -8.02 -8.30 -7.71
C SER A 146 -6.92 -7.24 -7.82
N TYR A 147 -7.17 -6.04 -7.27
CA TYR A 147 -6.28 -4.88 -7.38
C TYR A 147 -4.86 -5.16 -6.88
N PHE A 148 -4.72 -5.86 -5.75
CA PHE A 148 -3.41 -6.18 -5.17
C PHE A 148 -2.53 -7.01 -6.13
N ASN A 149 -3.12 -8.03 -6.77
CA ASN A 149 -2.40 -8.89 -7.70
C ASN A 149 -2.21 -8.22 -9.06
N SER A 150 -3.22 -7.49 -9.58
CA SER A 150 -3.13 -6.82 -10.88
C SER A 150 -2.07 -5.71 -10.89
N GLN A 151 -1.98 -4.95 -9.79
CA GLN A 151 -0.92 -3.96 -9.61
C GLN A 151 0.43 -4.61 -9.24
N GLY A 152 0.47 -5.91 -8.99
CA GLY A 152 1.71 -6.62 -8.66
C GLY A 152 2.28 -6.19 -7.32
N LEU A 153 1.42 -5.84 -6.34
CA LEU A 153 1.87 -5.30 -5.07
C LEU A 153 2.73 -6.29 -4.26
N PHE A 154 2.61 -7.59 -4.56
CA PHE A 154 3.39 -8.66 -3.94
C PHE A 154 4.92 -8.56 -4.19
N VAL A 155 5.39 -7.72 -5.12
CA VAL A 155 6.83 -7.57 -5.40
C VAL A 155 7.52 -6.55 -4.48
N PHE A 156 6.77 -5.75 -3.74
CA PHE A 156 7.31 -4.68 -2.90
C PHE A 156 7.72 -5.21 -1.53
N ASP A 157 8.79 -4.62 -0.98
CA ASP A 157 9.29 -4.99 0.34
C ASP A 157 8.42 -4.40 1.45
N CYS A 158 7.70 -3.31 1.17
CA CYS A 158 6.80 -2.67 2.13
C CYS A 158 5.70 -1.89 1.38
N ILE A 159 4.50 -1.86 1.96
CA ILE A 159 3.34 -1.15 1.40
C ILE A 159 2.82 -0.13 2.41
N ILE A 160 2.62 1.10 1.96
CA ILE A 160 1.97 2.17 2.71
C ILE A 160 0.56 2.31 2.16
N VAL A 161 -0.44 2.01 2.99
CA VAL A 161 -1.86 2.14 2.66
C VAL A 161 -2.32 3.51 3.12
N LEU A 162 -2.43 4.43 2.16
CA LEU A 162 -2.72 5.84 2.38
C LEU A 162 -4.20 6.16 2.14
N PHE A 163 -4.85 6.67 3.17
CA PHE A 163 -6.20 7.22 3.06
C PHE A 163 -6.25 8.66 3.58
N ASP A 164 -7.31 9.36 3.23
CA ASP A 164 -7.52 10.76 3.60
C ASP A 164 -8.74 10.90 4.52
N ASN A 165 -9.92 10.62 3.96
CA ASN A 165 -11.18 10.77 4.70
C ASN A 165 -11.60 9.48 5.42
N ARG A 166 -11.80 8.39 4.65
CA ARG A 166 -12.22 7.09 5.18
C ARG A 166 -11.39 5.96 4.58
N LEU A 167 -11.21 4.89 5.36
CA LEU A 167 -10.72 3.62 4.83
C LEU A 167 -11.79 3.00 3.93
N THR A 168 -11.39 2.52 2.77
CA THR A 168 -12.27 1.87 1.80
C THR A 168 -12.14 0.35 1.85
N LEU A 169 -13.08 -0.36 1.23
CA LEU A 169 -13.00 -1.81 1.08
C LEU A 169 -11.72 -2.22 0.32
N THR A 170 -11.27 -1.40 -0.62
CA THR A 170 -10.03 -1.66 -1.32
C THR A 170 -8.81 -1.55 -0.41
N ASP A 171 -8.75 -0.54 0.48
CA ASP A 171 -7.66 -0.41 1.45
C ASP A 171 -7.61 -1.63 2.38
N ILE A 172 -8.77 -2.10 2.86
CA ILE A 172 -8.90 -3.32 3.67
C ILE A 172 -8.47 -4.57 2.88
N SER A 173 -8.82 -4.66 1.59
CA SER A 173 -8.40 -5.72 0.70
C SER A 173 -6.87 -5.75 0.53
N ILE A 174 -6.24 -4.58 0.36
CA ILE A 174 -4.78 -4.46 0.29
C ILE A 174 -4.17 -4.95 1.59
N LEU A 175 -4.61 -4.46 2.75
CA LEU A 175 -4.11 -4.87 4.07
C LEU A 175 -4.26 -6.39 4.30
N THR A 176 -5.39 -6.95 3.89
CA THR A 176 -5.66 -8.39 3.98
C THR A 176 -4.67 -9.19 3.14
N ASN A 177 -4.39 -8.75 1.92
CA ASN A 177 -3.42 -9.41 1.05
C ASN A 177 -1.98 -9.21 1.54
N CYS A 178 -1.60 -8.01 2.02
CA CYS A 178 -0.31 -7.79 2.66
C CYS A 178 -0.05 -8.81 3.78
N ARG A 179 -1.03 -9.04 4.65
CA ARG A 179 -0.94 -10.07 5.70
C ARG A 179 -0.77 -11.48 5.13
N ARG A 180 -1.49 -11.82 4.06
CA ARG A 180 -1.39 -13.13 3.40
C ARG A 180 0.00 -13.37 2.78
N PHE A 181 0.57 -12.36 2.15
CA PHE A 181 1.90 -12.40 1.53
C PHE A 181 3.04 -12.07 2.49
N GLN A 182 2.74 -11.86 3.78
CA GLN A 182 3.71 -11.47 4.82
C GLN A 182 4.51 -10.21 4.47
N ILE A 183 3.89 -9.28 3.76
CA ILE A 183 4.45 -7.97 3.42
C ILE A 183 4.00 -6.97 4.48
N PRO A 184 4.91 -6.25 5.15
CA PRO A 184 4.51 -5.22 6.10
C PRO A 184 3.73 -4.12 5.43
N ALA A 185 2.62 -3.79 6.07
CA ALA A 185 1.75 -2.72 5.66
C ALA A 185 1.66 -1.66 6.76
N TYR A 186 1.73 -0.39 6.38
CA TYR A 186 1.56 0.74 7.29
C TYR A 186 0.31 1.51 6.91
N ILE A 187 -0.59 1.69 7.86
CA ILE A 187 -1.82 2.46 7.66
C ILE A 187 -1.53 3.93 7.94
N VAL A 188 -1.68 4.77 6.93
CA VAL A 188 -1.33 6.19 7.02
C VAL A 188 -2.55 7.04 6.64
N ARG A 189 -2.92 7.97 7.52
CA ARG A 189 -3.92 9.01 7.25
C ARG A 189 -3.21 10.31 6.88
N SER A 190 -3.42 10.78 5.66
CA SER A 190 -2.81 11.99 5.13
C SER A 190 -3.57 13.26 5.53
N LYS A 191 -3.06 14.42 5.09
CA LYS A 191 -3.71 15.74 5.20
C LYS A 191 -4.14 16.12 6.62
N ALA A 192 -3.39 15.67 7.63
CA ALA A 192 -3.69 15.98 9.02
C ALA A 192 -3.81 17.49 9.29
N ASP A 193 -3.00 18.32 8.62
CA ASP A 193 -3.06 19.79 8.76
C ASP A 193 -4.39 20.41 8.30
N VAL A 194 -5.06 19.78 7.33
CA VAL A 194 -6.36 20.22 6.83
C VAL A 194 -7.46 19.75 7.78
N HIS A 195 -7.45 18.47 8.15
CA HIS A 195 -8.48 17.91 9.02
C HIS A 195 -8.48 18.52 10.42
N ILE A 196 -7.30 18.75 11.01
CA ILE A 196 -7.20 19.39 12.32
C ILE A 196 -7.77 20.81 12.27
N ARG A 197 -7.56 21.55 11.17
CA ARG A 197 -8.15 22.88 11.01
C ARG A 197 -9.68 22.83 10.90
N ASN A 198 -10.21 21.82 10.21
CA ASN A 198 -11.65 21.63 10.12
C ASN A 198 -12.24 21.32 11.50
N VAL A 199 -11.65 20.36 12.24
CA VAL A 199 -12.06 20.03 13.61
C VAL A 199 -11.99 21.25 14.53
N MET A 200 -10.94 22.05 14.40
CA MET A 200 -10.79 23.30 15.16
C MET A 200 -11.93 24.29 14.88
N THR A 201 -12.34 24.42 13.61
CA THR A 201 -13.49 25.24 13.20
C THR A 201 -14.80 24.68 13.76
N ASP A 202 -14.99 23.37 13.69
CA ASP A 202 -16.18 22.68 14.22
C ASP A 202 -16.29 22.79 15.75
N MET A 203 -15.16 22.89 16.44
CA MET A 203 -15.07 23.18 17.89
C MET A 203 -15.33 24.65 18.23
N GLY A 204 -15.66 25.49 17.24
CA GLY A 204 -16.02 26.89 17.43
C GLY A 204 -14.85 27.87 17.41
N TYR A 205 -13.67 27.47 16.92
CA TYR A 205 -12.59 28.42 16.68
C TYR A 205 -12.90 29.31 15.47
N ASP A 206 -12.84 30.61 15.69
CA ASP A 206 -12.98 31.64 14.66
C ASP A 206 -11.68 32.45 14.56
N SER A 207 -11.01 32.38 13.40
CA SER A 207 -9.74 33.08 13.17
C SER A 207 -9.87 34.59 13.16
N GLU A 208 -11.08 35.14 12.98
CA GLU A 208 -11.29 36.58 12.89
C GLU A 208 -11.38 37.28 14.25
N ASN A 209 -11.52 36.52 15.35
CA ASN A 209 -11.84 37.06 16.68
C ASN A 209 -10.76 36.86 17.77
N ASP A 210 -9.60 36.24 17.48
CA ASP A 210 -8.71 35.76 18.55
C ASP A 210 -7.24 36.21 18.48
N GLY A 211 -6.71 36.60 19.64
CA GLY A 211 -5.27 36.80 19.90
C GLY A 211 -4.55 35.44 20.02
N GLY A 212 -3.35 35.34 19.43
CA GLY A 212 -2.69 34.07 19.05
C GLY A 212 -2.48 32.96 20.11
N THR A 213 -2.73 33.17 21.40
CA THR A 213 -2.61 32.13 22.44
C THR A 213 -3.74 31.09 22.33
N ARG A 214 -4.96 31.53 22.07
CA ARG A 214 -6.16 30.67 21.98
C ARG A 214 -6.13 29.75 20.74
N HIS A 215 -5.37 30.15 19.72
CA HIS A 215 -5.08 29.34 18.55
C HIS A 215 -4.30 28.05 18.89
N GLY A 216 -3.29 28.14 19.75
CA GLY A 216 -2.45 26.99 20.10
C GLY A 216 -3.20 25.91 20.88
N GLU A 217 -3.99 26.33 21.87
CA GLU A 217 -4.83 25.43 22.67
C GLU A 217 -5.92 24.77 21.83
N ALA A 218 -6.64 25.55 21.01
CA ALA A 218 -7.64 25.02 20.10
C ALA A 218 -7.05 24.03 19.09
N TYR A 219 -5.85 24.31 18.56
CA TYR A 219 -5.15 23.39 17.67
C TYR A 219 -4.78 22.08 18.38
N ASN A 220 -4.28 22.15 19.62
CA ASN A 220 -3.91 20.95 20.39
C ASN A 220 -5.13 20.10 20.73
N ALA A 221 -6.23 20.71 21.17
CA ALA A 221 -7.48 20.01 21.45
C ALA A 221 -8.05 19.34 20.17
N ALA A 222 -8.07 20.07 19.06
CA ALA A 222 -8.52 19.54 17.77
C ALA A 222 -7.62 18.41 17.27
N ARG A 223 -6.30 18.54 17.45
CA ARG A 223 -5.31 17.50 17.12
C ARG A 223 -5.56 16.23 17.92
N GLU A 224 -5.72 16.32 19.23
CA GLU A 224 -5.95 15.16 20.10
C GLU A 224 -7.26 14.46 19.74
N HIS A 225 -8.34 15.24 19.57
CA HIS A 225 -9.64 14.70 19.13
C HIS A 225 -9.53 13.98 17.79
N TYR A 226 -8.89 14.60 16.80
CA TYR A 226 -8.72 14.02 15.47
C TYR A 226 -7.91 12.73 15.49
N ILE A 227 -6.84 12.65 16.29
CA ILE A 227 -6.03 11.43 16.43
C ILE A 227 -6.83 10.31 17.09
N ALA A 228 -7.54 10.63 18.18
CA ALA A 228 -8.36 9.67 18.92
C ALA A 228 -9.49 9.09 18.05
N GLU A 229 -10.22 9.97 17.35
CA GLU A 229 -11.28 9.58 16.42
C GLU A 229 -10.74 8.71 15.29
N THR A 230 -9.63 9.13 14.65
CA THR A 230 -8.98 8.35 13.59
C THR A 230 -8.64 6.95 14.06
N ARG A 231 -8.04 6.81 15.25
CA ARG A 231 -7.67 5.51 15.80
C ARG A 231 -8.89 4.63 16.06
N ALA A 232 -9.95 5.20 16.64
CA ALA A 232 -11.19 4.46 16.92
C ALA A 232 -11.87 3.97 15.64
N THR A 233 -11.96 4.82 14.61
CA THR A 233 -12.55 4.43 13.31
C THR A 233 -11.73 3.34 12.62
N VAL A 234 -10.41 3.48 12.58
CA VAL A 234 -9.53 2.46 11.97
C VAL A 234 -9.64 1.14 12.72
N GLN A 235 -9.58 1.16 14.04
CA GLN A 235 -9.69 -0.05 14.87
C GLN A 235 -11.02 -0.78 14.64
N LYS A 236 -12.14 -0.04 14.55
CA LYS A 236 -13.44 -0.61 14.22
C LYS A 236 -13.43 -1.28 12.84
N ASN A 237 -12.93 -0.58 11.81
CA ASN A 237 -12.87 -1.12 10.46
C ASN A 237 -11.98 -2.38 10.36
N LEU A 238 -10.85 -2.40 11.06
CA LEU A 238 -9.96 -3.57 11.10
C LEU A 238 -10.64 -4.76 11.80
N LYS A 239 -11.34 -4.51 12.91
CA LYS A 239 -12.09 -5.54 13.64
C LYS A 239 -13.21 -6.14 12.79
N GLU A 240 -13.99 -5.30 12.10
CA GLU A 240 -15.05 -5.74 11.19
C GLU A 240 -14.50 -6.58 10.02
N ALA A 241 -13.29 -6.29 9.58
CA ALA A 241 -12.58 -7.05 8.55
C ALA A 241 -11.87 -8.32 9.05
N GLY A 242 -11.88 -8.60 10.37
CA GLY A 242 -11.14 -9.73 10.95
C GLY A 242 -9.60 -9.58 10.89
N LEU A 243 -9.11 -8.34 10.77
CA LEU A 243 -7.69 -8.01 10.79
C LEU A 243 -7.23 -7.70 12.22
N PRO A 244 -5.96 -8.01 12.57
CA PRO A 244 -5.41 -7.61 13.86
C PRO A 244 -5.38 -6.08 13.96
N ASP A 245 -5.44 -5.59 15.19
CA ASP A 245 -5.27 -4.17 15.46
C ASP A 245 -3.88 -3.73 15.00
N GLN A 246 -3.82 -2.59 14.31
CA GLN A 246 -2.60 -2.04 13.73
C GLN A 246 -2.54 -0.54 14.01
N ARG A 247 -1.32 -0.03 14.19
CA ARG A 247 -1.10 1.39 14.40
C ARG A 247 -1.46 2.19 13.14
N VAL A 248 -2.19 3.29 13.32
CA VAL A 248 -2.42 4.29 12.28
C VAL A 248 -1.50 5.50 12.51
N TYR A 249 -0.80 5.90 11.45
CA TYR A 249 0.05 7.09 11.45
C TYR A 249 -0.74 8.26 10.85
N VAL A 250 -0.77 9.38 11.54
CA VAL A 250 -1.49 10.58 11.12
C VAL A 250 -0.42 11.58 10.72
N VAL A 251 -0.42 11.99 9.45
CA VAL A 251 0.69 12.77 8.88
C VAL A 251 0.21 13.93 8.02
N SER A 252 1.02 14.98 7.98
CA SER A 252 0.98 15.99 6.94
C SER A 252 2.26 15.94 6.09
N HIS A 253 2.10 16.05 4.76
CA HIS A 253 3.27 16.09 3.87
C HIS A 253 4.16 17.31 4.16
N LYS A 254 3.59 18.43 4.65
CA LYS A 254 4.35 19.66 4.95
C LYS A 254 5.30 19.48 6.12
N THR A 255 4.78 18.92 7.22
CA THR A 255 5.56 18.58 8.42
C THR A 255 6.59 17.51 8.08
N MET A 256 6.23 16.51 7.28
CA MET A 256 7.16 15.47 6.84
C MET A 256 8.32 16.02 6.01
N ILE A 257 8.07 16.91 5.03
CA ILE A 257 9.14 17.57 4.26
C ILE A 257 10.08 18.33 5.20
N SER A 258 9.54 19.05 6.19
CA SER A 258 10.36 19.78 7.18
C SER A 258 11.25 18.82 7.99
N THR A 259 10.68 17.71 8.46
CA THR A 259 11.42 16.69 9.22
C THR A 259 12.53 16.06 8.37
N VAL A 260 12.25 15.72 7.10
CA VAL A 260 13.22 15.07 6.20
C VAL A 260 14.31 16.05 5.75
N LYS A 261 13.95 17.24 5.24
CA LYS A 261 14.92 18.21 4.72
C LYS A 261 15.73 18.90 5.82
N ASN A 262 15.04 19.46 6.82
CA ASN A 262 15.66 20.36 7.78
C ASN A 262 16.13 19.63 9.04
N ARG A 263 15.71 18.38 9.26
CA ARG A 263 15.89 17.66 10.54
C ARG A 263 15.36 18.45 11.75
N VAL A 264 14.41 19.35 11.49
CA VAL A 264 13.75 20.18 12.51
C VAL A 264 12.38 19.59 12.79
N LEU A 265 12.11 19.33 14.06
CA LEU A 265 10.78 18.95 14.52
C LEU A 265 9.91 20.19 14.61
N SER A 266 8.83 20.19 13.84
CA SER A 266 7.81 21.22 13.96
C SER A 266 6.95 20.94 15.19
N PRO A 267 6.46 21.97 15.91
CA PRO A 267 5.44 21.78 16.94
C PRO A 267 4.18 21.06 16.41
N LYS A 268 3.96 21.14 15.08
CA LYS A 268 2.84 20.50 14.39
C LYS A 268 3.10 19.05 14.00
N THR A 269 4.29 18.50 14.27
CA THR A 269 4.62 17.10 14.00
C THR A 269 3.76 16.19 14.87
N ILE A 270 3.15 15.18 14.24
CA ILE A 270 2.26 14.18 14.83
C ILE A 270 2.97 12.82 14.86
N HIS A 271 2.83 12.03 13.79
CA HIS A 271 3.43 10.70 13.67
C HIS A 271 4.48 10.62 12.56
N GLU A 272 4.88 11.74 11.93
CA GLU A 272 5.80 11.73 10.77
C GLU A 272 7.17 11.14 11.11
N LEU A 273 7.74 11.50 12.27
CA LEU A 273 9.04 10.98 12.69
C LEU A 273 8.95 9.49 13.04
N GLU A 274 7.88 9.07 13.70
CA GLU A 274 7.66 7.68 14.07
C GLU A 274 7.48 6.81 12.84
N LEU A 275 6.67 7.26 11.86
CA LEU A 275 6.49 6.56 10.60
C LEU A 275 7.83 6.40 9.86
N MET A 276 8.65 7.46 9.80
CA MET A 276 9.96 7.37 9.18
C MET A 276 10.88 6.38 9.91
N ARG A 277 10.95 6.46 11.24
CA ARG A 277 11.76 5.54 12.04
C ARG A 277 11.34 4.09 11.82
N ASP A 278 10.05 3.81 11.93
CA ASP A 278 9.52 2.46 11.85
C ASP A 278 9.70 1.88 10.42
N LEU A 279 9.61 2.71 9.37
CA LEU A 279 9.95 2.30 7.99
C LEU A 279 11.46 2.04 7.81
N LEU A 280 12.32 2.83 8.45
CA LEU A 280 13.78 2.67 8.40
C LEU A 280 14.25 1.44 9.19
N GLU A 281 13.63 1.17 10.33
CA GLU A 281 13.91 -0.02 11.15
C GLU A 281 13.54 -1.29 10.39
N GLU A 282 12.38 -1.30 9.74
CA GLU A 282 11.94 -2.41 8.89
C GLU A 282 12.90 -2.63 7.70
N ALA A 283 13.30 -1.54 7.05
CA ALA A 283 14.31 -1.54 6.00
C ALA A 283 15.64 -2.14 6.46
N CYS A 284 16.12 -1.75 7.64
CA CYS A 284 17.36 -2.25 8.22
C CYS A 284 17.24 -3.74 8.59
N ALA A 285 16.16 -4.14 9.25
CA ALA A 285 15.92 -5.52 9.67
C ALA A 285 15.96 -6.49 8.48
N ARG A 286 15.31 -6.13 7.37
CA ARG A 286 15.31 -6.95 6.15
C ARG A 286 16.67 -7.07 5.45
N ARG A 287 17.56 -6.12 5.68
CA ARG A 287 18.94 -6.17 5.15
C ARG A 287 19.87 -7.01 6.01
N CYS A 288 19.60 -7.07 7.32
CA CYS A 288 20.36 -7.88 8.26
C CYS A 288 19.97 -9.37 8.26
N ILE A 289 18.82 -9.72 7.67
CA ILE A 289 18.47 -11.12 7.42
C ILE A 289 19.07 -11.50 6.07
N PRO A 290 20.13 -12.32 6.02
CA PRO A 290 20.52 -12.91 4.75
C PRO A 290 19.32 -13.68 4.22
N ARG A 291 18.89 -13.40 2.98
CA ARG A 291 18.00 -14.31 2.27
C ARG A 291 18.71 -15.65 2.27
N SER A 292 18.29 -16.57 3.12
CA SER A 292 18.79 -17.93 3.07
C SER A 292 18.35 -18.45 1.70
N ASP A 293 19.33 -18.60 0.81
CA ASP A 293 19.15 -19.27 -0.46
C ASP A 293 18.63 -20.66 -0.15
N ALA A 294 17.30 -20.83 -0.22
CA ALA A 294 16.65 -22.13 -0.34
C ALA A 294 16.90 -22.66 -1.76
N THR A 295 18.18 -22.74 -2.16
CA THR A 295 18.65 -23.39 -3.38
C THR A 295 20.06 -23.94 -3.14
N GLN A 296 20.20 -24.84 -2.16
CA GLN A 296 21.29 -25.81 -2.12
C GLN A 296 21.00 -26.93 -1.11
N ALA A 297 20.10 -27.84 -1.50
CA ALA A 297 20.09 -29.20 -0.97
C ALA A 297 19.46 -30.13 -2.01
N ASN A 298 20.12 -30.24 -3.18
CA ASN A 298 20.04 -31.48 -3.93
C ASN A 298 21.31 -31.65 -4.77
N GLY A 299 22.13 -32.64 -4.38
CA GLY A 299 23.33 -33.03 -5.13
C GLY A 299 24.19 -34.02 -4.35
N GLY A 300 24.00 -35.32 -4.58
CA GLY A 300 24.93 -36.40 -4.18
C GLY A 300 24.23 -37.60 -3.53
N GLN A 301 23.46 -38.39 -4.29
CA GLN A 301 23.86 -39.72 -4.78
C GLN A 301 24.24 -40.76 -3.69
N SER A 302 23.30 -41.70 -3.49
CA SER A 302 23.43 -43.14 -3.77
C SER A 302 24.61 -43.97 -3.22
N ILE A 303 24.23 -45.10 -2.60
CA ILE A 303 24.71 -46.48 -2.87
C ILE A 303 25.68 -47.16 -1.84
N TRP A 304 25.25 -48.37 -1.43
CA TRP A 304 25.88 -49.50 -0.70
C TRP A 304 26.28 -49.36 0.78
N SER A 305 25.46 -49.95 1.66
CA SER A 305 25.77 -51.07 2.61
C SER A 305 24.85 -51.00 3.83
#